data_AF-A0A6A3ARB5-F1
#
_entry.id   AF-A0A6A3ARB5-F1
#
_cell.length_a   1.000
_cell.length_b   1.000
_cell.length_c   1.000
_cell.angle_alpha   90.00
_cell.angle_beta   90.00
_cell.angle_gamma   90.00
#
_symmetry.space_group_name_H-M   'P 1'
#
loop_
_entity.id
_entity.type
_entity.pdbx_description
1 polymer ?
#
loop_
_entity_poly.entity_id
_entity_poly.type
_entity_poly.pdbx_seq_one_letter_code
_entity_poly.pdbx_strand_id
1 'polypeptide(L)'
;MVGPPYDCVANPLGAVRLTFEKAVGLGSETPTHPSAFNGKDWGALEVFRNFLFQESGLSKVPILNPKTLRWAQHNSLVRYRGMIQDMLGNEFYVGAYKDGGSSWRTNKFTDVSQYPMESPSDTCIWERRLLYCIPVPGHSSWTEPSCDMDSNSSSSQSREKRRRMNDEDGDPMDLVPEDEVKSSPIAKKMREDGHPSTSPEPMDLKTASSSSTMSMFQFDDKDNLPCLVKIYDSPESDLKLNDVFEFIGVLTFDLEFAVEKDDNDELSNGLYDDALVHMPPNKVPCLHCIVHRKLAVHDFLPGSPIMEPKPHLVKEIREGLFLHLKAVLGYDGVAAHFMLLHLLSKVHTRVDDVAVGKLSLNLIGLNKESASVFGTRLSETFKNLLPFTNFMPLTLEYLNSTSLAPKKDYQTNRLIPGVLQLPEGSHLMVDETQLESGSLNSVGIENTKLLKNLIEFQKVSCHSVCQNMCA
;
A
#
# COMPACT_ATOMS: atom_id res chain seq x y z
N MET A 1 23.82 -14.66 29.63
CA MET A 1 22.98 -15.06 28.48
C MET A 1 23.80 -14.82 27.23
N VAL A 2 23.92 -15.80 26.35
CA VAL A 2 24.47 -15.58 25.00
C VAL A 2 23.37 -14.87 24.19
N GLY A 3 23.74 -13.90 23.36
CA GLY A 3 22.77 -13.22 22.47
C GLY A 3 22.15 -14.19 21.46
N PRO A 4 21.06 -13.79 20.76
CA PRO A 4 20.50 -14.62 19.70
C PRO A 4 21.56 -14.92 18.63
N PRO A 5 21.61 -16.14 18.07
CA PRO A 5 22.63 -16.54 17.09
C PRO A 5 22.50 -15.81 15.74
N TYR A 6 21.39 -15.09 15.53
CA TYR A 6 21.07 -14.36 14.32
C TYR A 6 20.42 -13.02 14.66
N ASP A 7 20.82 -11.95 13.98
CA ASP A 7 20.08 -10.68 13.98
C ASP A 7 19.13 -10.68 12.79
N CYS A 8 17.92 -11.21 13.01
CA CYS A 8 16.90 -11.29 11.98
C CYS A 8 16.33 -9.93 11.54
N VAL A 9 16.58 -8.83 12.27
CA VAL A 9 15.99 -7.52 11.98
C VAL A 9 16.97 -6.63 11.23
N ALA A 10 18.17 -6.42 11.74
CA ALA A 10 19.16 -5.55 11.11
C ALA A 10 20.07 -6.28 10.10
N ASN A 11 20.15 -7.61 10.16
CA ASN A 11 20.96 -8.41 9.22
C ASN A 11 20.27 -9.74 8.81
N PRO A 12 19.03 -9.69 8.28
CA PRO A 12 18.31 -10.89 7.81
C PRO A 12 19.13 -11.69 6.78
N LEU A 13 19.83 -11.02 5.86
CA LEU A 13 20.70 -11.68 4.88
C LEU A 13 21.85 -12.45 5.54
N GLY A 14 22.34 -12.03 6.71
CA GLY A 14 23.31 -12.77 7.51
C GLY A 14 22.77 -14.11 8.01
N ALA A 15 21.51 -14.15 8.47
CA ALA A 15 20.86 -15.39 8.87
C ALA A 15 20.67 -16.35 7.67
N VAL A 16 20.31 -15.81 6.50
CA VAL A 16 20.17 -16.57 5.25
C VAL A 16 21.51 -17.17 4.80
N ARG A 17 22.60 -16.38 4.81
CA ARG A 17 23.95 -16.87 4.47
C ARG A 17 24.43 -17.97 5.44
N LEU A 18 24.33 -17.73 6.75
CA LEU A 18 24.80 -18.68 7.77
C LEU A 18 24.02 -20.00 7.80
N THR A 19 22.73 -19.98 7.43
CA THR A 19 21.94 -21.21 7.25
C THR A 19 22.28 -21.94 5.95
N PHE A 20 22.56 -21.20 4.86
CA PHE A 20 22.99 -21.76 3.59
C PHE A 20 24.36 -22.46 3.69
N GLU A 21 25.34 -21.82 4.33
CA GLU A 21 26.69 -22.37 4.54
C GLU A 21 26.65 -23.69 5.32
N LYS A 22 25.80 -23.77 6.34
CA LYS A 22 25.54 -25.01 7.10
C LYS A 22 24.90 -26.10 6.22
N ALA A 23 23.92 -25.74 5.38
CA ALA A 23 23.21 -26.69 4.52
C ALA A 23 24.10 -27.25 3.38
N VAL A 24 24.99 -26.42 2.81
CA VAL A 24 25.93 -26.83 1.76
C VAL A 24 27.12 -27.63 2.33
N GLY A 25 27.41 -27.51 3.62
CA GLY A 25 28.29 -28.44 4.33
C GLY A 25 29.64 -27.86 4.78
N LEU A 26 29.70 -26.57 5.12
CA LEU A 26 30.79 -26.04 5.96
C LEU A 26 30.68 -26.64 7.38
N GLY A 27 31.11 -27.90 7.52
CA GLY A 27 31.07 -28.69 8.76
C GLY A 27 30.28 -30.02 8.72
N SER A 28 29.97 -30.58 7.54
CA SER A 28 29.24 -31.86 7.38
C SER A 28 30.08 -32.92 6.65
N GLU A 29 29.89 -34.21 6.98
CA GLU A 29 30.57 -35.34 6.31
C GLU A 29 30.10 -35.55 4.86
N THR A 30 28.94 -35.02 4.48
CA THR A 30 28.44 -35.02 3.09
C THR A 30 27.99 -33.61 2.68
N PRO A 31 28.76 -32.91 1.82
CA PRO A 31 28.36 -31.59 1.32
C PRO A 31 27.22 -31.69 0.30
N THR A 32 26.21 -30.83 0.44
CA THR A 32 25.04 -30.80 -0.45
C THR A 32 25.24 -29.76 -1.53
N HIS A 33 25.25 -30.18 -2.80
CA HIS A 33 25.38 -29.25 -3.93
C HIS A 33 24.14 -28.33 -4.05
N PRO A 34 24.27 -27.00 -4.23
CA PRO A 34 23.12 -26.08 -4.20
C PRO A 34 22.01 -26.34 -5.23
N SER A 35 22.33 -27.02 -6.35
CA SER A 35 21.31 -27.45 -7.32
C SER A 35 20.26 -28.40 -6.71
N ALA A 36 20.59 -29.12 -5.64
CA ALA A 36 19.65 -30.01 -4.94
C ALA A 36 18.50 -29.26 -4.26
N PHE A 37 18.67 -27.98 -3.91
CA PHE A 37 17.60 -27.16 -3.33
C PHE A 37 16.55 -26.77 -4.39
N ASN A 38 16.97 -26.58 -5.66
CA ASN A 38 16.10 -26.15 -6.76
C ASN A 38 15.18 -24.97 -6.37
N GLY A 39 15.79 -23.88 -5.91
CA GLY A 39 15.11 -22.69 -5.37
C GLY A 39 14.69 -22.80 -3.90
N LYS A 40 14.27 -23.98 -3.44
CA LYS A 40 13.57 -24.20 -2.16
C LYS A 40 14.38 -23.79 -0.92
N ASP A 41 13.67 -23.51 0.17
CA ASP A 41 14.26 -23.25 1.47
C ASP A 41 15.07 -24.45 2.01
N TRP A 42 16.16 -24.11 2.70
CA TRP A 42 17.09 -25.03 3.36
C TRP A 42 17.02 -24.92 4.89
N GLY A 43 15.90 -24.42 5.42
CA GLY A 43 15.69 -24.15 6.84
C GLY A 43 15.97 -22.70 7.26
N ALA A 44 16.17 -21.77 6.31
CA ALA A 44 16.28 -20.34 6.63
C ALA A 44 14.94 -19.78 7.11
N LEU A 45 13.82 -20.18 6.47
CA LEU A 45 12.49 -19.68 6.82
C LEU A 45 12.09 -20.04 8.25
N GLU A 46 12.53 -21.18 8.77
CA GLU A 46 12.22 -21.62 10.14
C GLU A 46 12.88 -20.71 11.19
N VAL A 47 14.08 -20.20 10.94
CA VAL A 47 14.74 -19.20 11.81
C VAL A 47 13.88 -17.94 11.93
N PHE A 48 13.36 -17.44 10.80
CA PHE A 48 12.48 -16.28 10.79
C PHE A 48 11.12 -16.56 11.43
N ARG A 49 10.52 -17.74 11.20
CA ARG A 49 9.25 -18.12 11.83
C ARG A 49 9.37 -18.20 13.36
N ASN A 50 10.46 -18.76 13.87
CA ASN A 50 10.72 -18.83 15.31
C ASN A 50 10.90 -17.44 15.90
N PHE A 51 11.73 -16.58 15.30
CA PHE A 51 11.89 -15.19 15.71
C PHE A 51 10.56 -14.40 15.69
N LEU A 52 9.80 -14.47 14.59
CA LEU A 52 8.59 -13.68 14.40
C LEU A 52 7.46 -14.11 15.35
N PHE A 53 7.21 -15.41 15.47
CA PHE A 53 6.00 -15.95 16.10
C PHE A 53 6.21 -16.65 17.44
N GLN A 54 7.35 -17.33 17.66
CA GLN A 54 7.64 -17.99 18.95
C GLN A 54 8.28 -17.00 19.94
N GLU A 55 9.24 -16.19 19.49
CA GLU A 55 9.90 -15.16 20.31
C GLU A 55 9.13 -13.83 20.35
N SER A 56 7.94 -13.77 19.73
CA SER A 56 7.11 -12.56 19.58
C SER A 56 7.88 -11.38 18.95
N GLY A 57 8.86 -11.65 18.09
CA GLY A 57 9.70 -10.65 17.42
C GLY A 57 8.97 -9.78 16.41
N LEU A 58 7.74 -10.13 16.01
CA LEU A 58 6.92 -9.38 15.05
C LEU A 58 6.76 -7.89 15.40
N SER A 59 6.65 -7.56 16.69
CA SER A 59 6.54 -6.17 17.17
C SER A 59 7.82 -5.34 16.95
N LYS A 60 8.99 -6.00 16.89
CA LYS A 60 10.30 -5.37 16.63
C LYS A 60 10.52 -5.07 15.14
N VAL A 61 9.71 -5.66 14.25
CA VAL A 61 9.84 -5.46 12.80
C VAL A 61 9.01 -4.24 12.39
N PRO A 62 9.63 -3.17 11.86
CA PRO A 62 8.92 -1.93 11.51
C PRO A 62 7.95 -2.16 10.34
N ILE A 63 6.83 -1.43 10.35
CA ILE A 63 5.87 -1.41 9.24
C ILE A 63 6.32 -0.35 8.24
N LEU A 64 6.44 -0.73 6.97
CA LEU A 64 6.82 0.12 5.85
C LEU A 64 5.59 0.89 5.34
N ASN A 65 5.67 2.22 5.40
CA ASN A 65 4.72 3.19 4.89
C ASN A 65 5.49 4.48 4.51
N PRO A 66 4.87 5.51 3.91
CA PRO A 66 5.57 6.74 3.49
C PRO A 66 6.32 7.46 4.62
N LYS A 67 5.82 7.35 5.85
CA LYS A 67 6.39 8.00 7.06
C LYS A 67 7.63 7.24 7.54
N THR A 68 7.63 5.90 7.47
CA THR A 68 8.73 5.03 7.93
C THR A 68 9.79 4.73 6.88
N LEU A 69 9.48 4.81 5.58
CA LEU A 69 10.42 4.57 4.47
C LEU A 69 11.73 5.36 4.62
N ARG A 70 11.66 6.62 5.10
CA ARG A 70 12.82 7.50 5.29
C ARG A 70 13.81 7.02 6.37
N TRP A 71 13.38 6.12 7.25
CA TRP A 71 14.14 5.62 8.39
C TRP A 71 14.48 4.12 8.26
N ALA A 72 13.72 3.41 7.41
CA ALA A 72 13.94 1.99 7.12
C ALA A 72 15.32 1.79 6.49
N GLN A 73 16.10 0.87 7.07
CA GLN A 73 17.47 0.62 6.62
C GLN A 73 17.49 -0.32 5.42
N HIS A 74 18.36 -0.04 4.44
CA HIS A 74 18.60 -0.96 3.33
C HIS A 74 19.09 -2.32 3.88
N ASN A 75 18.61 -3.43 3.30
CA ASN A 75 18.83 -4.81 3.74
C ASN A 75 18.33 -5.16 5.16
N SER A 76 17.48 -4.32 5.79
CA SER A 76 16.80 -4.67 7.04
C SER A 76 15.47 -5.41 6.79
N LEU A 77 14.98 -6.11 7.82
CA LEU A 77 13.68 -6.78 7.80
C LEU A 77 12.56 -5.75 8.07
N VAL A 78 11.57 -5.68 7.19
CA VAL A 78 10.39 -4.81 7.34
C VAL A 78 9.10 -5.60 7.11
N ARG A 79 7.97 -5.05 7.56
CA ARG A 79 6.62 -5.53 7.24
C ARG A 79 5.93 -4.57 6.29
N TYR A 80 5.29 -5.05 5.24
CA TYR A 80 4.46 -4.24 4.35
C TYR A 80 3.05 -4.82 4.30
N ARG A 81 2.03 -3.98 4.53
CA ARG A 81 0.62 -4.36 4.40
C ARG A 81 0.08 -3.75 3.11
N GLY A 82 -0.37 -4.59 2.19
CA GLY A 82 -0.84 -4.11 0.89
C GLY A 82 -1.70 -5.13 0.15
N MET A 83 -2.41 -4.63 -0.86
CA MET A 83 -3.21 -5.39 -1.79
C MET A 83 -2.40 -5.72 -3.05
N ILE A 84 -2.49 -6.95 -3.55
CA ILE A 84 -1.86 -7.36 -4.82
C ILE A 84 -2.65 -6.71 -5.98
N GLN A 85 -2.04 -5.74 -6.66
CA GLN A 85 -2.66 -5.03 -7.78
C GLN A 85 -2.28 -5.60 -9.14
N ASP A 86 -1.05 -6.06 -9.32
CA ASP A 86 -0.58 -6.67 -10.57
C ASP A 86 0.31 -7.88 -10.27
N MET A 87 0.25 -8.90 -11.13
CA MET A 87 1.08 -10.09 -11.06
C MET A 87 1.98 -10.07 -12.29
N LEU A 88 3.24 -9.66 -12.09
CA LEU A 88 4.16 -9.32 -13.18
C LEU A 88 4.82 -10.55 -13.84
N GLY A 89 4.49 -11.76 -13.35
CA GLY A 89 5.08 -13.02 -13.79
C GLY A 89 6.25 -13.45 -12.90
N ASN A 90 7.10 -14.30 -13.46
CA ASN A 90 8.26 -14.86 -12.77
C ASN A 90 9.56 -14.32 -13.38
N GLU A 91 10.61 -14.29 -12.57
CA GLU A 91 11.93 -13.75 -12.86
C GLU A 91 12.99 -14.82 -12.53
N PHE A 92 13.94 -15.04 -13.44
CA PHE A 92 15.09 -15.89 -13.20
C PHE A 92 16.25 -15.10 -12.59
N TYR A 93 16.93 -15.66 -11.61
CA TYR A 93 18.06 -15.01 -10.94
C TYR A 93 19.13 -16.04 -10.54
N VAL A 94 20.38 -15.59 -10.37
CA VAL A 94 21.47 -16.44 -9.88
C VAL A 94 21.28 -16.69 -8.37
N GLY A 95 20.61 -17.79 -8.04
CA GLY A 95 20.25 -18.15 -6.67
C GLY A 95 21.42 -18.60 -5.81
N ALA A 96 22.39 -19.32 -6.41
CA ALA A 96 23.66 -19.66 -5.78
C ALA A 96 24.82 -19.60 -6.78
N TYR A 97 26.02 -19.31 -6.27
CA TYR A 97 27.25 -19.17 -7.07
C TYR A 97 28.48 -19.52 -6.22
N LYS A 98 29.63 -19.85 -6.83
CA LYS A 98 30.90 -19.89 -6.09
C LYS A 98 31.56 -18.50 -6.05
N ASP A 99 32.03 -18.11 -4.87
CA ASP A 99 32.96 -17.00 -4.71
C ASP A 99 34.40 -17.40 -5.11
N GLY A 100 35.31 -16.43 -5.14
CA GLY A 100 36.74 -16.67 -5.41
C GLY A 100 37.51 -17.42 -4.32
N GLY A 101 36.85 -17.79 -3.22
CA GLY A 101 37.33 -18.81 -2.28
C GLY A 101 36.87 -20.22 -2.66
N SER A 102 36.32 -20.42 -3.86
CA SER A 102 35.62 -21.64 -4.29
C SER A 102 34.46 -22.08 -3.38
N SER A 103 33.95 -21.17 -2.54
CA SER A 103 32.88 -21.44 -1.57
C SER A 103 31.53 -21.05 -2.15
N TRP A 104 30.54 -21.91 -2.00
CA TRP A 104 29.17 -21.61 -2.45
C TRP A 104 28.54 -20.52 -1.58
N ARG A 105 28.02 -19.49 -2.24
CA ARG A 105 27.21 -18.39 -1.69
C ARG A 105 25.82 -18.40 -2.33
N THR A 106 24.90 -17.64 -1.74
CA THR A 106 23.53 -17.47 -2.24
C THR A 106 23.16 -16.00 -2.35
N ASN A 107 22.37 -15.66 -3.38
CA ASN A 107 21.71 -14.36 -3.54
C ASN A 107 20.20 -14.44 -3.23
N LYS A 108 19.73 -15.50 -2.55
CA LYS A 108 18.32 -15.59 -2.16
C LYS A 108 17.97 -14.43 -1.22
N PHE A 109 16.84 -13.79 -1.50
CA PHE A 109 16.38 -12.55 -0.86
C PHE A 109 17.24 -11.29 -1.09
N THR A 110 18.10 -11.26 -2.11
CA THR A 110 18.79 -10.05 -2.59
C THR A 110 18.81 -10.00 -4.13
N ASP A 111 19.14 -8.84 -4.68
CA ASP A 111 19.43 -8.62 -6.11
C ASP A 111 20.92 -8.45 -6.39
N VAL A 112 21.66 -7.90 -5.43
CA VAL A 112 23.10 -7.61 -5.57
C VAL A 112 23.92 -8.73 -4.93
N SER A 113 24.88 -9.26 -5.69
CA SER A 113 25.88 -10.21 -5.18
C SER A 113 26.94 -9.50 -4.35
N GLN A 114 27.12 -9.92 -3.09
CA GLN A 114 28.12 -9.34 -2.19
C GLN A 114 29.57 -9.61 -2.62
N TYR A 115 29.82 -10.71 -3.35
CA TYR A 115 31.13 -11.13 -3.82
C TYR A 115 31.13 -11.25 -5.35
N PRO A 116 32.25 -10.96 -6.03
CA PRO A 116 32.37 -11.19 -7.47
C PRO A 116 32.13 -12.66 -7.85
N MET A 117 31.49 -12.87 -9.00
CA MET A 117 31.36 -14.20 -9.61
C MET A 117 32.57 -14.46 -10.51
N GLU A 118 33.32 -15.54 -10.27
CA GLU A 118 34.51 -15.85 -11.07
C GLU A 118 34.19 -16.61 -12.38
N SER A 119 33.16 -17.46 -12.36
CA SER A 119 32.82 -18.32 -13.50
C SER A 119 31.29 -18.46 -13.66
N PRO A 120 30.74 -18.35 -14.88
CA PRO A 120 29.31 -18.59 -15.12
C PRO A 120 28.95 -20.08 -14.98
N SER A 121 29.93 -20.98 -15.15
CA SER A 121 29.79 -22.43 -14.97
C SER A 121 29.54 -22.86 -13.52
N ASP A 122 29.89 -22.02 -12.54
CA ASP A 122 29.69 -22.28 -11.12
C ASP A 122 28.49 -21.52 -10.55
N THR A 123 27.38 -21.49 -11.31
CA THR A 123 26.13 -20.81 -10.93
C THR A 123 24.94 -21.77 -10.92
N CYS A 124 23.95 -21.46 -10.09
CA CYS A 124 22.63 -22.11 -10.03
C CYS A 124 21.56 -21.05 -10.23
N ILE A 125 20.84 -21.12 -11.35
CA ILE A 125 19.72 -20.23 -11.66
C ILE A 125 18.46 -20.76 -10.96
N TRP A 126 17.75 -19.89 -10.24
CA TRP A 126 16.47 -20.17 -9.61
C TRP A 126 15.41 -19.16 -10.08
N GLU A 127 14.15 -19.43 -9.77
CA GLU A 127 12.99 -18.62 -10.17
C GLU A 127 12.35 -17.95 -8.94
N ARG A 128 11.78 -16.76 -9.12
CA ARG A 128 11.00 -16.03 -8.10
C ARG A 128 9.84 -15.28 -8.76
N ARG A 129 8.75 -15.03 -8.06
CA ARG A 129 7.57 -14.32 -8.60
C ARG A 129 7.60 -12.84 -8.24
N LEU A 130 7.19 -11.99 -9.17
CA LEU A 130 7.08 -10.54 -9.01
C LEU A 130 5.62 -10.11 -8.84
N LEU A 131 5.33 -9.43 -7.72
CA LEU A 131 4.02 -8.83 -7.44
C LEU A 131 4.15 -7.31 -7.32
N TYR A 132 3.25 -6.57 -7.95
CA TYR A 132 3.09 -5.14 -7.67
C TYR A 132 1.98 -4.97 -6.63
N CYS A 133 2.35 -4.50 -5.44
CA CYS A 133 1.43 -4.32 -4.32
C CYS A 133 1.25 -2.84 -4.01
N ILE A 134 0.03 -2.44 -3.66
CA ILE A 134 -0.30 -1.06 -3.26
C ILE A 134 -0.86 -1.03 -1.83
N PRO A 135 -0.87 0.13 -1.15
CA PRO A 135 -1.65 0.30 0.06
C PRO A 135 -3.12 -0.01 -0.20
N VAL A 136 -3.81 -0.50 0.82
CA VAL A 136 -5.14 -1.10 0.66
C VAL A 136 -6.17 -0.03 0.23
N PRO A 137 -6.81 -0.15 -0.95
CA PRO A 137 -7.76 0.85 -1.42
C PRO A 137 -8.95 1.05 -0.47
N GLY A 138 -9.38 2.31 -0.31
CA GLY A 138 -10.53 2.64 0.53
C GLY A 138 -10.32 2.47 2.04
N HIS A 139 -9.08 2.24 2.47
CA HIS A 139 -8.72 2.04 3.87
C HIS A 139 -9.03 3.27 4.75
N SER A 140 -9.73 3.03 5.85
CA SER A 140 -10.07 4.05 6.84
C SER A 140 -8.89 4.38 7.76
N SER A 141 -8.81 5.62 8.25
CA SER A 141 -7.66 6.07 9.05
C SER A 141 -7.56 5.45 10.44
N TRP A 142 -8.69 5.03 11.04
CA TRP A 142 -8.74 4.43 12.37
C TRP A 142 -8.27 2.96 12.40
N THR A 143 -8.09 2.33 11.23
CA THR A 143 -7.56 0.96 11.09
C THR A 143 -6.06 0.91 10.83
N GLU A 144 -5.37 2.06 10.78
CA GLU A 144 -3.90 2.08 10.79
C GLU A 144 -3.37 1.51 12.13
N PRO A 145 -2.45 0.53 12.12
CA PRO A 145 -1.76 0.11 13.33
C PRO A 145 -0.91 1.28 13.86
N SER A 146 -0.96 1.54 15.17
CA SER A 146 -0.13 2.60 15.75
C SER A 146 1.35 2.33 15.49
N CYS A 147 2.03 3.31 14.89
CA CYS A 147 3.48 3.33 14.87
C CYS A 147 3.97 3.73 16.27
N ASP A 148 4.06 2.74 17.17
CA ASP A 148 4.68 2.87 18.49
C ASP A 148 6.21 3.05 18.36
N MET A 149 6.61 4.15 17.74
CA MET A 149 7.97 4.65 17.64
C MET A 149 8.11 5.88 18.55
N ASP A 150 7.85 5.66 19.83
CA ASP A 150 8.14 6.65 20.87
C ASP A 150 9.61 7.05 20.78
N SER A 151 9.83 8.32 20.42
CA SER A 151 11.15 8.86 20.08
C SER A 151 11.95 9.23 21.33
N ASN A 152 12.06 8.28 22.26
CA ASN A 152 12.73 8.39 23.56
C ASN A 152 13.97 7.49 23.65
N SER A 153 14.92 7.71 22.76
CA SER A 153 16.30 7.21 22.86
C SER A 153 17.35 8.31 22.76
N SER A 154 16.98 9.55 23.10
CA SER A 154 17.92 10.65 23.39
C SER A 154 18.50 10.51 24.82
N SER A 155 19.15 9.38 25.10
CA SER A 155 19.96 9.19 26.32
C SER A 155 21.23 10.06 26.23
N SER A 156 21.06 11.35 26.49
CA SER A 156 22.13 12.33 26.55
C SER A 156 23.11 11.92 27.67
N GLN A 157 24.24 11.34 27.27
CA GLN A 157 25.32 11.03 28.21
C GLN A 157 25.77 12.33 28.87
N SER A 158 25.55 12.40 30.18
CA SER A 158 25.95 13.52 31.02
C SER A 158 27.48 13.63 31.07
N ARG A 159 28.08 14.39 30.15
CA ARG A 159 29.45 14.87 30.30
C ARG A 159 29.49 15.87 31.44
N GLU A 160 29.89 15.40 32.62
CA GLU A 160 30.21 16.23 33.77
C GLU A 160 31.20 17.33 33.38
N LYS A 161 30.74 18.59 33.38
CA LYS A 161 31.62 19.75 33.31
C LYS A 161 31.68 20.39 34.70
N ARG A 162 32.87 20.32 35.30
CA ARG A 162 33.16 20.79 36.68
C ARG A 162 32.57 22.18 36.96
N ARG A 163 31.91 22.31 38.11
CA ARG A 163 31.55 23.59 38.73
C ARG A 163 32.82 24.41 39.05
N ARG A 164 32.70 25.73 38.97
CA ARG A 164 33.46 26.70 39.79
C ARG A 164 32.44 27.69 40.37
N MET A 165 32.62 28.05 41.64
CA MET A 165 31.76 29.00 42.37
C MET A 165 32.27 30.42 42.22
N ASN A 166 31.34 31.38 42.35
CA ASN A 166 31.31 32.59 43.20
C ASN A 166 30.25 33.54 42.56
N ASP A 167 29.21 33.95 43.30
CA ASP A 167 29.07 35.22 44.06
C ASP A 167 28.91 36.42 43.09
N GLU A 168 28.05 37.44 43.18
CA GLU A 168 27.02 37.99 44.10
C GLU A 168 26.10 38.90 43.20
N ASP A 169 24.87 39.38 43.49
CA ASP A 169 23.83 39.18 44.52
C ASP A 169 22.52 39.89 44.01
N GLY A 170 21.35 39.74 44.67
CA GLY A 170 20.20 40.66 44.53
C GLY A 170 18.84 40.07 44.10
N ASP A 171 17.88 40.10 45.03
CA ASP A 171 16.44 39.77 44.91
C ASP A 171 15.62 41.04 45.34
N PRO A 172 14.27 41.11 45.32
CA PRO A 172 13.24 40.69 44.35
C PRO A 172 12.31 41.89 43.94
N MET A 173 11.20 41.63 43.21
CA MET A 173 9.80 42.09 43.48
C MET A 173 8.90 42.30 42.23
N ASP A 174 7.60 42.08 42.42
CA ASP A 174 6.49 42.15 41.45
C ASP A 174 6.17 43.55 40.87
N LEU A 175 5.46 43.60 39.73
CA LEU A 175 4.05 44.08 39.65
C LEU A 175 3.45 44.07 38.21
N VAL A 176 2.12 43.99 38.16
CA VAL A 176 1.15 43.86 37.04
C VAL A 176 -0.11 44.68 37.48
N PRO A 177 -1.10 45.16 36.68
CA PRO A 177 -1.40 45.12 35.22
C PRO A 177 -1.80 46.50 34.58
N GLU A 178 -2.56 46.46 33.47
CA GLU A 178 -3.61 47.42 32.98
C GLU A 178 -3.20 48.62 32.09
N ASP A 179 -3.97 49.09 31.07
CA ASP A 179 -5.09 48.56 30.24
C ASP A 179 -5.31 49.51 29.00
N GLU A 180 -6.36 49.28 28.19
CA GLU A 180 -7.04 50.18 27.22
C GLU A 180 -6.44 50.50 25.81
N VAL A 181 -6.94 49.75 24.82
CA VAL A 181 -7.63 50.16 23.56
C VAL A 181 -7.75 51.68 23.22
N LYS A 182 -7.37 52.09 21.98
CA LYS A 182 -8.18 52.94 21.03
C LYS A 182 -7.55 53.22 19.64
N SER A 183 -8.22 52.73 18.58
CA SER A 183 -8.47 53.30 17.22
C SER A 183 -7.56 54.38 16.55
N SER A 184 -7.01 54.05 15.35
CA SER A 184 -7.28 54.61 13.98
C SER A 184 -7.38 56.14 13.68
N PRO A 185 -7.24 56.65 12.41
CA PRO A 185 -6.54 56.19 11.16
C PRO A 185 -5.98 57.33 10.21
N ILE A 186 -5.70 57.02 8.92
CA ILE A 186 -5.67 57.90 7.67
C ILE A 186 -4.38 58.76 7.41
N ALA A 187 -3.69 58.76 6.23
CA ALA A 187 -4.12 59.29 4.91
C ALA A 187 -3.12 59.16 3.69
N LYS A 188 -3.66 59.21 2.45
CA LYS A 188 -3.09 59.72 1.14
C LYS A 188 -1.96 58.89 0.44
N LYS A 189 -1.82 58.80 -0.91
CA LYS A 189 -2.48 59.35 -2.15
C LYS A 189 -2.14 58.38 -3.35
N MET A 190 -3.06 58.02 -4.28
CA MET A 190 -3.28 58.53 -5.67
C MET A 190 -2.02 58.70 -6.56
N ARG A 191 -1.98 58.35 -7.88
CA ARG A 191 -3.05 58.22 -8.92
C ARG A 191 -2.64 57.42 -10.20
N GLU A 192 -3.64 57.08 -11.04
CA GLU A 192 -3.65 56.54 -12.43
C GLU A 192 -2.84 57.36 -13.49
N ASP A 193 -2.62 56.98 -14.78
CA ASP A 193 -3.48 56.35 -15.83
C ASP A 193 -2.70 55.79 -17.05
N GLY A 194 -3.31 54.92 -17.90
CA GLY A 194 -3.00 54.85 -19.36
C GLY A 194 -2.87 53.49 -20.10
N HIS A 195 -3.88 53.10 -20.89
CA HIS A 195 -3.88 52.11 -22.02
C HIS A 195 -4.32 52.84 -23.35
N PRO A 196 -4.50 52.26 -24.59
CA PRO A 196 -4.60 50.84 -25.06
C PRO A 196 -4.04 50.46 -26.49
N SER A 197 -4.23 49.19 -26.90
CA SER A 197 -4.25 48.61 -28.30
C SER A 197 -2.97 48.65 -29.19
N THR A 198 -2.72 47.82 -30.22
CA THR A 198 -3.53 46.87 -31.06
C THR A 198 -2.62 45.78 -31.73
N SER A 199 -3.18 44.68 -32.29
CA SER A 199 -2.47 43.61 -33.05
C SER A 199 -2.45 43.83 -34.59
N PRO A 200 -1.56 43.15 -35.36
CA PRO A 200 -1.94 41.94 -36.13
C PRO A 200 -0.82 40.87 -36.39
N GLU A 201 -1.20 39.69 -36.90
CA GLU A 201 -0.34 38.56 -37.38
C GLU A 201 0.06 38.72 -38.90
N PRO A 202 0.68 37.75 -39.66
CA PRO A 202 1.22 36.39 -39.36
C PRO A 202 2.58 35.99 -40.03
N MET A 203 3.19 34.84 -39.64
CA MET A 203 3.64 33.71 -40.52
C MET A 203 4.68 32.72 -39.91
N ASP A 204 4.42 31.42 -40.17
CA ASP A 204 5.32 30.27 -40.41
C ASP A 204 6.19 29.54 -39.35
N LEU A 205 5.63 28.37 -38.96
CA LEU A 205 6.21 27.00 -39.08
C LEU A 205 7.50 26.59 -38.32
N LYS A 206 7.30 25.86 -37.20
CA LYS A 206 7.67 24.42 -36.99
C LYS A 206 7.77 24.06 -35.50
N THR A 207 6.87 23.21 -34.99
CA THR A 207 7.11 22.45 -33.74
C THR A 207 6.51 21.04 -33.85
N ALA A 208 7.20 20.07 -33.24
CA ALA A 208 6.94 18.65 -33.39
C ALA A 208 5.71 18.12 -32.63
N SER A 209 5.34 16.88 -32.97
CA SER A 209 4.27 16.06 -32.42
C SER A 209 4.11 16.14 -30.89
N SER A 210 2.93 16.56 -30.43
CA SER A 210 2.50 16.46 -29.05
C SER A 210 2.26 14.99 -28.68
N SER A 211 3.21 14.36 -27.98
CA SER A 211 2.96 13.08 -27.30
C SER A 211 2.14 13.37 -26.04
N SER A 212 0.87 13.00 -26.05
CA SER A 212 -0.08 13.28 -24.97
C SER A 212 0.18 12.39 -23.75
N THR A 213 0.95 12.91 -22.78
CA THR A 213 1.05 12.35 -21.44
C THR A 213 -0.32 12.42 -20.75
N MET A 214 -1.07 11.31 -20.78
CA MET A 214 -2.33 11.24 -20.05
C MET A 214 -2.05 11.34 -18.54
N SER A 215 -2.72 12.31 -17.92
CA SER A 215 -2.74 12.52 -16.47
C SER A 215 -2.92 11.22 -15.71
N MET A 216 -1.91 10.80 -14.94
CA MET A 216 -2.13 9.83 -13.86
C MET A 216 -3.18 10.39 -12.89
N PHE A 217 -4.07 9.52 -12.42
CA PHE A 217 -5.15 9.89 -11.51
C PHE A 217 -4.59 10.39 -10.18
N GLN A 218 -4.80 11.66 -9.89
CA GLN A 218 -4.54 12.22 -8.56
C GLN A 218 -5.72 11.90 -7.63
N PHE A 219 -5.58 10.81 -6.87
CA PHE A 219 -5.85 10.95 -5.44
C PHE A 219 -4.79 11.92 -4.86
N ASP A 220 -5.08 12.56 -3.72
CA ASP A 220 -4.13 13.52 -3.09
C ASP A 220 -2.98 12.74 -2.43
N ASP A 221 -2.06 12.27 -3.27
CA ASP A 221 -1.32 11.05 -3.01
C ASP A 221 0.02 11.27 -2.28
N LYS A 222 -0.07 11.81 -1.06
CA LYS A 222 1.06 11.89 -0.13
C LYS A 222 1.24 10.62 0.70
N ASP A 223 0.26 9.72 0.68
CA ASP A 223 0.19 8.56 1.56
C ASP A 223 0.26 7.18 0.85
N ASN A 224 0.21 7.07 -0.49
CA ASN A 224 0.49 5.79 -1.14
C ASN A 224 2.00 5.52 -1.27
N LEU A 225 2.44 4.43 -0.65
CA LEU A 225 3.71 3.78 -0.95
C LEU A 225 3.47 2.44 -1.64
N PRO A 226 3.48 2.35 -2.99
CA PRO A 226 3.51 1.06 -3.67
C PRO A 226 4.81 0.30 -3.33
N CYS A 227 4.79 -1.01 -3.49
CA CYS A 227 5.95 -1.88 -3.24
C CYS A 227 6.00 -3.04 -4.26
N LEU A 228 7.20 -3.31 -4.78
CA LEU A 228 7.49 -4.49 -5.58
C LEU A 228 7.84 -5.65 -4.64
N VAL A 229 7.01 -6.69 -4.58
CA VAL A 229 7.24 -7.83 -3.69
C VAL A 229 7.76 -9.03 -4.48
N LYS A 230 8.95 -9.51 -4.12
CA LYS A 230 9.59 -10.72 -4.66
C LYS A 230 9.24 -11.92 -3.78
N ILE A 231 8.50 -12.87 -4.33
CA ILE A 231 8.05 -14.09 -3.64
C ILE A 231 8.94 -15.27 -4.04
N TYR A 232 9.35 -16.04 -3.02
CA TYR A 232 10.14 -17.26 -3.15
C TYR A 232 9.33 -18.45 -2.64
N ASP A 233 9.59 -19.65 -3.16
CA ASP A 233 9.10 -20.94 -2.65
C ASP A 233 7.58 -21.10 -2.45
N SER A 234 6.76 -20.30 -3.13
CA SER A 234 5.31 -20.27 -2.97
C SER A 234 4.58 -20.74 -4.24
N PRO A 235 3.61 -21.67 -4.14
CA PRO A 235 2.82 -22.09 -5.30
C PRO A 235 1.98 -20.94 -5.87
N GLU A 236 1.44 -21.11 -7.07
CA GLU A 236 0.61 -20.09 -7.73
C GLU A 236 -0.79 -19.97 -7.12
N SER A 237 -1.29 -21.02 -6.45
CA SER A 237 -2.63 -21.07 -5.85
C SER A 237 -2.87 -20.05 -4.73
N ASP A 238 -1.81 -19.63 -4.05
CA ASP A 238 -1.87 -19.02 -2.73
C ASP A 238 -1.94 -17.48 -2.79
N LEU A 239 -1.74 -16.90 -3.98
CA LEU A 239 -1.60 -15.46 -4.22
C LEU A 239 -2.49 -15.06 -5.40
N LYS A 240 -3.46 -14.17 -5.16
CA LYS A 240 -4.44 -13.73 -6.17
C LYS A 240 -4.50 -12.21 -6.24
N LEU A 241 -4.92 -11.68 -7.39
CA LEU A 241 -5.27 -10.26 -7.52
C LEU A 241 -6.33 -9.87 -6.48
N ASN A 242 -6.22 -8.66 -5.95
CA ASN A 242 -7.03 -8.08 -4.86
C ASN A 242 -6.89 -8.73 -3.48
N ASP A 243 -6.16 -9.83 -3.33
CA ASP A 243 -5.86 -10.34 -2.00
C ASP A 243 -4.95 -9.37 -1.25
N VAL A 244 -5.28 -9.16 0.04
CA VAL A 244 -4.53 -8.31 0.95
C VAL A 244 -3.61 -9.17 1.81
N PHE A 245 -2.35 -8.75 1.95
CA PHE A 245 -1.32 -9.50 2.65
C PHE A 245 -0.48 -8.59 3.56
N GLU A 246 -0.01 -9.17 4.67
CA GLU A 246 1.15 -8.68 5.43
C GLU A 246 2.37 -9.48 4.95
N PHE A 247 3.23 -8.83 4.17
CA PHE A 247 4.50 -9.36 3.70
C PHE A 247 5.61 -8.97 4.68
N ILE A 248 6.50 -9.91 5.01
CA ILE A 248 7.62 -9.72 5.91
C ILE A 248 8.88 -10.12 5.14
N GLY A 249 9.81 -9.19 4.95
CA GLY A 249 10.89 -9.40 3.99
C GLY A 249 12.04 -8.41 4.12
N VAL A 250 13.09 -8.65 3.35
CA VAL A 250 14.26 -7.77 3.27
C VAL A 250 13.95 -6.59 2.37
N LEU A 251 14.07 -5.36 2.89
CA LEU A 251 13.90 -4.14 2.11
C LEU A 251 15.14 -3.86 1.27
N THR A 252 14.98 -3.85 -0.05
CA THR A 252 15.95 -3.29 -0.98
C THR A 252 15.39 -1.98 -1.55
N PHE A 253 16.13 -0.90 -1.31
CA PHE A 253 15.85 0.44 -1.84
C PHE A 253 17.15 1.01 -2.39
N ASP A 254 17.15 1.36 -3.67
CA ASP A 254 18.33 1.91 -4.35
C ASP A 254 18.15 3.42 -4.53
N LEU A 255 18.85 4.17 -3.67
CA LEU A 255 18.80 5.64 -3.63
C LEU A 255 20.04 6.26 -4.31
N GLU A 256 21.03 5.45 -4.70
CA GLU A 256 22.39 5.93 -4.98
C GLU A 256 22.72 6.05 -6.48
N PHE A 257 21.97 5.40 -7.39
CA PHE A 257 22.10 5.59 -8.84
C PHE A 257 21.51 6.91 -9.39
N ALA A 258 21.28 7.92 -8.53
CA ALA A 258 20.85 9.25 -8.93
C ALA A 258 22.01 10.23 -9.23
N VAL A 259 23.27 9.78 -9.08
CA VAL A 259 24.46 10.57 -9.43
C VAL A 259 25.00 10.13 -10.79
N GLU A 260 25.01 11.07 -11.71
CA GLU A 260 25.61 11.09 -13.06
C GLU A 260 26.46 9.85 -13.45
N LYS A 261 25.93 9.01 -14.34
CA LYS A 261 26.77 8.18 -15.20
C LYS A 261 27.07 8.93 -16.49
N ASP A 262 28.34 9.34 -16.60
CA ASP A 262 28.98 9.79 -17.82
C ASP A 262 29.05 8.64 -18.86
N ASP A 263 29.07 8.98 -20.15
CA ASP A 263 28.87 8.04 -21.26
C ASP A 263 30.12 7.17 -21.52
N ASN A 264 30.32 6.08 -20.74
CA ASN A 264 31.20 4.96 -21.12
C ASN A 264 31.03 3.70 -20.23
N ASP A 265 30.19 2.75 -20.63
CA ASP A 265 30.52 1.30 -20.64
C ASP A 265 29.40 0.48 -21.35
N GLU A 266 29.43 0.39 -22.68
CA GLU A 266 28.34 -0.19 -23.48
C GLU A 266 28.42 -1.72 -23.69
N LEU A 267 29.35 -2.43 -23.04
CA LEU A 267 29.77 -3.78 -23.49
C LEU A 267 29.69 -4.94 -22.47
N SER A 268 29.05 -4.76 -21.31
CA SER A 268 29.05 -5.79 -20.24
C SER A 268 27.67 -6.33 -19.79
N ASN A 269 26.54 -5.76 -20.23
CA ASN A 269 25.20 -6.05 -19.68
C ASN A 269 24.28 -6.95 -20.54
N GLY A 270 24.84 -7.85 -21.37
CA GLY A 270 24.10 -8.70 -22.32
C GLY A 270 23.20 -9.82 -21.75
N LEU A 271 22.82 -9.76 -20.46
CA LEU A 271 21.96 -10.76 -19.80
C LEU A 271 20.82 -10.15 -18.95
N TYR A 272 20.64 -8.83 -18.96
CA TYR A 272 19.48 -8.20 -18.34
C TYR A 272 18.29 -8.25 -19.31
N ASP A 273 17.41 -9.21 -19.05
CA ASP A 273 16.24 -9.54 -19.86
C ASP A 273 15.23 -8.37 -19.97
N ASP A 274 14.47 -8.40 -21.07
CA ASP A 274 13.65 -7.30 -21.64
C ASP A 274 12.48 -6.84 -20.73
N ALA A 275 12.30 -7.49 -19.58
CA ALA A 275 11.22 -7.24 -18.63
C ALA A 275 11.45 -6.03 -17.69
N LEU A 276 12.69 -5.56 -17.50
CA LEU A 276 13.00 -4.42 -16.63
C LEU A 276 12.81 -3.05 -17.31
N VAL A 277 12.60 -3.01 -18.63
CA VAL A 277 12.58 -1.78 -19.45
C VAL A 277 11.42 -0.83 -19.11
N HIS A 278 10.37 -1.30 -18.42
CA HIS A 278 9.16 -0.51 -18.14
C HIS A 278 9.03 0.04 -16.72
N MET A 279 10.00 -0.21 -15.83
CA MET A 279 10.11 0.49 -14.55
C MET A 279 11.59 0.80 -14.28
N PRO A 280 12.03 2.07 -14.29
CA PRO A 280 13.37 2.36 -13.77
C PRO A 280 13.41 1.90 -12.30
N PRO A 281 14.39 1.06 -11.90
CA PRO A 281 14.39 0.39 -10.59
C PRO A 281 14.37 1.35 -9.39
N ASN A 282 14.70 2.62 -9.61
CA ASN A 282 14.88 3.66 -8.58
C ASN A 282 13.57 4.35 -8.13
N LYS A 283 12.38 3.83 -8.46
CA LYS A 283 11.10 4.53 -8.17
C LYS A 283 10.21 3.89 -7.10
N VAL A 284 10.38 2.61 -6.75
CA VAL A 284 9.46 1.87 -5.87
C VAL A 284 10.28 0.94 -4.97
N PRO A 285 10.04 0.88 -3.64
CA PRO A 285 10.73 -0.06 -2.77
C PRO A 285 10.50 -1.51 -3.18
N CYS A 286 11.57 -2.30 -3.18
CA CYS A 286 11.52 -3.73 -3.41
C CYS A 286 11.58 -4.47 -2.06
N LEU A 287 10.75 -5.50 -1.91
CA LEU A 287 10.66 -6.32 -0.71
C LEU A 287 10.87 -7.78 -1.08
N HIS A 288 12.00 -8.35 -0.66
CA HIS A 288 12.25 -9.77 -0.79
C HIS A 288 11.52 -10.53 0.33
N CYS A 289 10.32 -11.03 0.02
CA CYS A 289 9.43 -11.64 0.99
C CYS A 289 9.97 -12.97 1.50
N ILE A 290 10.14 -13.06 2.83
CA ILE A 290 10.53 -14.26 3.57
C ILE A 290 9.28 -14.97 4.11
N VAL A 291 8.34 -14.23 4.68
CA VAL A 291 7.07 -14.75 5.22
C VAL A 291 5.93 -13.83 4.79
N HIS A 292 4.79 -14.40 4.38
CA HIS A 292 3.57 -13.63 4.11
C HIS A 292 2.36 -14.24 4.82
N ARG A 293 1.40 -13.38 5.19
CA ARG A 293 0.13 -13.75 5.82
C ARG A 293 -1.02 -13.06 5.11
N LYS A 294 -2.00 -13.82 4.59
CA LYS A 294 -3.22 -13.23 4.04
C LYS A 294 -3.99 -12.54 5.16
N LEU A 295 -4.43 -11.31 4.91
CA LEU A 295 -5.24 -10.53 5.85
C LEU A 295 -6.70 -10.53 5.39
N ALA A 296 -7.60 -10.63 6.35
CA ALA A 296 -9.02 -10.38 6.16
C ALA A 296 -9.43 -9.07 6.84
N VAL A 297 -10.65 -8.59 6.58
CA VAL A 297 -11.22 -7.34 7.14
C VAL A 297 -11.05 -7.22 8.67
N HIS A 298 -11.04 -8.33 9.40
CA HIS A 298 -10.90 -8.33 10.86
C HIS A 298 -9.46 -8.15 11.36
N ASP A 299 -8.41 -8.40 10.55
CA ASP A 299 -7.01 -8.12 10.90
C ASP A 299 -6.67 -6.61 10.95
N PHE A 300 -7.60 -5.78 10.47
CA PHE A 300 -7.53 -4.32 10.48
C PHE A 300 -8.24 -3.70 11.70
N LEU A 301 -8.97 -4.50 12.47
CA LEU A 301 -9.65 -4.02 13.69
C LEU A 301 -8.63 -3.89 14.83
N PRO A 302 -8.64 -2.78 15.59
CA PRO A 302 -7.73 -2.60 16.72
C PRO A 302 -8.09 -3.57 17.86
N GLY A 303 -7.13 -4.45 18.20
CA GLY A 303 -7.23 -5.41 19.30
C GLY A 303 -7.63 -6.82 18.87
N SER A 304 -6.85 -7.81 19.28
CA SER A 304 -7.16 -9.24 19.15
C SER A 304 -6.77 -9.98 20.44
N PRO A 305 -7.42 -11.10 20.78
CA PRO A 305 -8.54 -11.74 20.09
C PRO A 305 -9.92 -11.21 20.53
N ILE A 306 -10.92 -11.41 19.68
CA ILE A 306 -12.33 -11.11 19.97
C ILE A 306 -12.82 -12.09 21.05
N MET A 307 -12.81 -11.67 22.31
CA MET A 307 -13.59 -12.35 23.34
C MET A 307 -15.07 -12.09 23.03
N GLU A 308 -15.88 -13.14 22.87
CA GLU A 308 -17.28 -12.98 22.46
C GLU A 308 -18.01 -11.98 23.39
N PRO A 309 -18.52 -10.85 22.85
CA PRO A 309 -19.16 -9.85 23.68
C PRO A 309 -20.43 -10.43 24.32
N LYS A 310 -20.60 -10.18 25.63
CA LYS A 310 -21.76 -10.68 26.37
C LYS A 310 -23.07 -10.21 25.70
N PRO A 311 -24.15 -11.01 25.70
CA PRO A 311 -25.37 -10.69 24.93
C PRO A 311 -26.00 -9.31 25.23
N HIS A 312 -25.88 -8.79 26.45
CA HIS A 312 -26.33 -7.43 26.77
C HIS A 312 -25.51 -6.35 26.04
N LEU A 313 -24.19 -6.50 26.00
CA LEU A 313 -23.29 -5.58 25.31
C LEU A 313 -23.56 -5.58 23.80
N VAL A 314 -23.84 -6.75 23.21
CA VAL A 314 -24.26 -6.84 21.80
C VAL A 314 -25.57 -6.08 21.55
N LYS A 315 -26.54 -6.20 22.46
CA LYS A 315 -27.81 -5.46 22.38
C LYS A 315 -27.58 -3.95 22.48
N GLU A 316 -26.77 -3.51 23.44
CA GLU A 316 -26.42 -2.10 23.65
C GLU A 316 -25.67 -1.51 22.46
N ILE A 317 -24.67 -2.21 21.91
CA ILE A 317 -23.94 -1.82 20.68
C ILE A 317 -24.91 -1.69 19.51
N ARG A 318 -25.81 -2.66 19.32
CA ARG A 318 -26.82 -2.63 18.25
C ARG A 318 -27.76 -1.43 18.39
N GLU A 319 -28.21 -1.14 19.61
CA GLU A 319 -29.11 -0.01 19.88
C GLU A 319 -28.40 1.34 19.70
N GLY A 320 -27.15 1.48 20.16
CA GLY A 320 -26.32 2.66 19.91
C GLY A 320 -26.05 2.90 18.42
N LEU A 321 -25.64 1.87 17.69
CA LEU A 321 -25.41 1.95 16.24
C LEU A 321 -26.71 2.28 15.48
N PHE A 322 -27.84 1.67 15.84
CA PHE A 322 -29.14 1.98 15.25
C PHE A 322 -29.54 3.45 15.49
N LEU A 323 -29.37 3.98 16.70
CA LEU A 323 -29.67 5.38 17.01
C LEU A 323 -28.76 6.34 16.23
N HIS A 324 -27.48 6.00 16.07
CA HIS A 324 -26.53 6.78 15.27
C HIS A 324 -26.94 6.80 13.79
N LEU A 325 -27.19 5.62 13.17
CA LEU A 325 -27.65 5.52 11.78
C LEU A 325 -28.98 6.26 11.58
N LYS A 326 -29.92 6.16 12.53
CA LYS A 326 -31.17 6.92 12.52
C LYS A 326 -30.94 8.43 12.52
N ALA A 327 -30.01 8.95 13.32
CA ALA A 327 -29.68 10.37 13.36
C ALA A 327 -28.95 10.87 12.09
N VAL A 328 -28.23 9.99 11.38
CA VAL A 328 -27.66 10.27 10.05
C VAL A 328 -28.76 10.30 8.99
N LEU A 329 -29.69 9.35 9.03
CA LEU A 329 -30.81 9.16 8.09
C LEU A 329 -32.04 10.03 8.42
N GLY A 330 -31.84 11.27 8.91
CA GLY A 330 -32.93 12.24 9.12
C GLY A 330 -34.00 11.81 10.13
N TYR A 331 -33.66 10.92 11.06
CA TYR A 331 -34.56 10.26 12.00
C TYR A 331 -35.53 9.21 11.41
N ASP A 332 -35.33 8.78 10.16
CA ASP A 332 -36.04 7.63 9.60
C ASP A 332 -35.58 6.31 10.26
N GLY A 333 -36.46 5.72 11.07
CA GLY A 333 -36.21 4.46 11.76
C GLY A 333 -36.36 3.20 10.89
N VAL A 334 -36.98 3.30 9.71
CA VAL A 334 -37.12 2.21 8.75
C VAL A 334 -35.87 2.14 7.87
N ALA A 335 -35.46 3.28 7.29
CA ALA A 335 -34.21 3.38 6.55
C ALA A 335 -33.01 2.94 7.40
N ALA A 336 -32.96 3.34 8.68
CA ALA A 336 -31.91 2.91 9.61
C ALA A 336 -31.92 1.41 9.92
N HIS A 337 -33.08 0.73 9.93
CA HIS A 337 -33.13 -0.72 10.07
C HIS A 337 -32.56 -1.42 8.85
N PHE A 338 -32.96 -1.01 7.64
CA PHE A 338 -32.40 -1.57 6.41
C PHE A 338 -30.91 -1.27 6.25
N MET A 339 -30.45 -0.09 6.68
CA MET A 339 -29.03 0.26 6.70
C MET A 339 -28.23 -0.65 7.65
N LEU A 340 -28.75 -0.89 8.85
CA LEU A 340 -28.12 -1.82 9.81
C LEU A 340 -28.07 -3.26 9.25
N LEU A 341 -29.16 -3.73 8.63
CA LEU A 341 -29.18 -5.04 7.98
C LEU A 341 -28.21 -5.13 6.80
N HIS A 342 -28.06 -4.06 6.02
CA HIS A 342 -27.11 -3.97 4.91
C HIS A 342 -25.66 -4.08 5.40
N LEU A 343 -25.28 -3.33 6.45
CA LEU A 343 -23.95 -3.38 7.07
C LEU A 343 -23.63 -4.74 7.73
N LEU A 344 -24.66 -5.46 8.19
CA LEU A 344 -24.51 -6.81 8.75
C LEU A 344 -24.53 -7.92 7.68
N SER A 345 -25.02 -7.63 6.47
CA SER A 345 -25.13 -8.61 5.39
C SER A 345 -23.76 -9.02 4.86
N LYS A 346 -23.58 -10.31 4.56
CA LYS A 346 -22.34 -10.88 4.03
C LYS A 346 -22.66 -12.01 3.08
N VAL A 347 -21.87 -12.18 2.02
CA VAL A 347 -21.98 -13.36 1.16
C VAL A 347 -21.55 -14.59 1.96
N HIS A 348 -22.48 -15.46 2.29
CA HIS A 348 -22.23 -16.68 3.07
C HIS A 348 -21.93 -17.89 2.19
N THR A 349 -22.62 -17.97 1.05
CA THR A 349 -22.48 -19.04 0.06
C THR A 349 -22.68 -18.48 -1.34
N ARG A 350 -22.09 -19.16 -2.33
CA ARG A 350 -22.39 -18.95 -3.75
C ARG A 350 -23.00 -20.24 -4.29
N VAL A 351 -24.17 -20.14 -4.89
CA VAL A 351 -24.89 -21.27 -5.51
C VAL A 351 -25.15 -20.87 -6.96
N ASP A 352 -24.69 -21.69 -7.90
CA ASP A 352 -24.77 -21.42 -9.35
C ASP A 352 -24.35 -19.98 -9.72
N ASP A 353 -23.23 -19.57 -9.14
CA ASP A 353 -22.59 -18.25 -9.24
C ASP A 353 -23.32 -17.07 -8.57
N VAL A 354 -24.55 -17.27 -8.08
CA VAL A 354 -25.32 -16.25 -7.35
C VAL A 354 -24.82 -16.12 -5.91
N ALA A 355 -24.51 -14.89 -5.49
CA ALA A 355 -24.09 -14.56 -4.14
C ALA A 355 -25.26 -14.49 -3.16
N VAL A 356 -25.32 -15.40 -2.19
CA VAL A 356 -26.37 -15.51 -1.17
C VAL A 356 -25.91 -14.89 0.15
N GLY A 357 -26.78 -14.09 0.78
CA GLY A 357 -26.53 -13.44 2.08
C GLY A 357 -26.19 -11.94 2.00
N LYS A 358 -25.97 -11.40 0.79
CA LYS A 358 -25.89 -9.95 0.57
C LYS A 358 -27.27 -9.29 0.66
N LEU A 359 -27.31 -8.05 1.15
CA LEU A 359 -28.45 -7.15 1.02
C LEU A 359 -27.94 -5.85 0.38
N SER A 360 -28.32 -5.56 -0.85
CA SER A 360 -28.04 -4.25 -1.48
C SER A 360 -29.16 -3.28 -1.13
N LEU A 361 -28.81 -2.06 -0.69
CA LEU A 361 -29.76 -1.04 -0.27
C LEU A 361 -29.71 0.15 -1.23
N ASN A 362 -30.88 0.54 -1.77
CA ASN A 362 -31.06 1.79 -2.50
C ASN A 362 -31.90 2.75 -1.63
N LEU A 363 -31.47 4.01 -1.51
CA LEU A 363 -32.18 5.06 -0.77
C LEU A 363 -32.72 6.09 -1.77
N ILE A 364 -34.03 6.24 -1.82
CA ILE A 364 -34.74 7.12 -2.75
C ILE A 364 -35.52 8.22 -2.02
N GLY A 365 -35.94 9.26 -2.74
CA GLY A 365 -36.75 10.35 -2.18
C GLY A 365 -35.95 11.45 -1.47
N LEU A 366 -34.63 11.52 -1.67
CA LEU A 366 -33.79 12.60 -1.18
C LEU A 366 -34.17 13.95 -1.84
N ASN A 367 -34.32 15.01 -1.04
CA ASN A 367 -34.55 16.36 -1.59
C ASN A 367 -33.25 16.89 -2.20
N LYS A 368 -33.31 17.48 -3.40
CA LYS A 368 -32.16 17.93 -4.19
C LYS A 368 -31.24 18.88 -3.42
N GLU A 369 -31.81 19.78 -2.62
CA GLU A 369 -31.09 20.76 -1.79
C GLU A 369 -30.26 20.10 -0.68
N SER A 370 -30.63 18.89 -0.26
CA SER A 370 -30.01 18.13 0.83
C SER A 370 -29.18 16.93 0.39
N ALA A 371 -29.29 16.52 -0.89
CA ALA A 371 -28.73 15.27 -1.39
C ALA A 371 -27.19 15.20 -1.24
N SER A 372 -26.49 16.28 -1.57
CA SER A 372 -25.03 16.37 -1.42
C SER A 372 -24.60 16.31 0.05
N VAL A 373 -25.22 17.09 0.93
CA VAL A 373 -24.95 17.11 2.38
C VAL A 373 -25.21 15.73 3.00
N PHE A 374 -26.30 15.08 2.59
CA PHE A 374 -26.65 13.72 3.00
C PHE A 374 -25.60 12.70 2.53
N GLY A 375 -25.21 12.76 1.25
CA GLY A 375 -24.19 11.88 0.66
C GLY A 375 -22.83 12.01 1.36
N THR A 376 -22.35 13.23 1.58
CA THR A 376 -21.10 13.48 2.32
C THR A 376 -21.17 12.93 3.74
N ARG A 377 -22.24 13.25 4.49
CA ARG A 377 -22.41 12.78 5.88
C ARG A 377 -22.51 11.26 5.97
N LEU A 378 -23.15 10.60 5.00
CA LEU A 378 -23.24 9.14 4.96
C LEU A 378 -21.88 8.49 4.61
N SER A 379 -21.13 9.07 3.67
CA SER A 379 -19.77 8.65 3.32
C SER A 379 -18.81 8.76 4.51
N GLU A 380 -18.84 9.87 5.24
CA GLU A 380 -18.09 10.06 6.51
C GLU A 380 -18.51 9.05 7.58
N THR A 381 -19.83 8.80 7.72
CA THR A 381 -20.36 7.79 8.65
C THR A 381 -19.80 6.40 8.35
N PHE A 382 -19.76 5.99 7.08
CA PHE A 382 -19.19 4.69 6.71
C PHE A 382 -17.68 4.62 6.93
N LYS A 383 -16.92 5.67 6.58
CA LYS A 383 -15.47 5.74 6.86
C LYS A 383 -15.16 5.56 8.35
N ASN A 384 -16.00 6.11 9.22
CA ASN A 384 -15.85 5.99 10.68
C ASN A 384 -16.32 4.64 11.25
N LEU A 385 -17.04 3.80 10.49
CA LEU A 385 -17.61 2.53 10.96
C LEU A 385 -16.98 1.29 10.30
N LEU A 386 -16.44 1.42 9.08
CA LEU A 386 -16.00 0.31 8.25
C LEU A 386 -14.51 0.44 7.89
N PRO A 387 -13.74 -0.67 7.86
CA PRO A 387 -12.32 -0.64 7.48
C PRO A 387 -12.06 -0.22 6.03
N PHE A 388 -12.95 -0.59 5.10
CA PHE A 388 -12.80 -0.36 3.66
C PHE A 388 -14.06 0.26 3.09
N THR A 389 -13.96 1.47 2.54
CA THR A 389 -15.06 2.20 1.92
C THR A 389 -14.63 2.87 0.62
N ASN A 390 -15.48 2.84 -0.41
CA ASN A 390 -15.28 3.57 -1.65
C ASN A 390 -16.56 4.32 -2.06
N PHE A 391 -16.41 5.52 -2.60
CA PHE A 391 -17.50 6.38 -3.03
C PHE A 391 -17.42 6.63 -4.54
N MET A 392 -18.53 6.41 -5.24
CA MET A 392 -18.62 6.50 -6.69
C MET A 392 -19.75 7.46 -7.10
N PRO A 393 -19.44 8.68 -7.57
CA PRO A 393 -20.45 9.59 -8.12
C PRO A 393 -20.81 9.17 -9.56
N LEU A 394 -22.06 8.79 -9.82
CA LEU A 394 -22.51 8.38 -11.16
C LEU A 394 -22.88 9.59 -12.03
N THR A 395 -21.97 10.54 -12.17
CA THR A 395 -22.09 11.60 -13.18
C THR A 395 -21.83 11.03 -14.57
N LEU A 396 -22.41 11.67 -15.61
CA LEU A 396 -22.15 11.31 -17.01
C LEU A 396 -20.66 11.42 -17.37
N GLU A 397 -19.97 12.42 -16.82
CA GLU A 397 -18.54 12.62 -17.01
C GLU A 397 -17.73 11.46 -16.41
N TYR A 398 -18.01 11.10 -15.16
CA TYR A 398 -17.33 10.01 -14.46
C TYR A 398 -17.52 8.68 -15.20
N LEU A 399 -18.77 8.33 -15.56
CA LEU A 399 -19.10 7.12 -16.31
C LEU A 399 -18.39 7.04 -17.67
N ASN A 400 -18.23 8.16 -18.37
CA ASN A 400 -17.63 8.19 -19.72
C ASN A 400 -16.09 8.31 -19.73
N SER A 401 -15.48 8.75 -18.62
CA SER A 401 -14.02 9.01 -18.52
C SER A 401 -13.25 7.96 -17.72
N THR A 402 -13.87 7.36 -16.70
CA THR A 402 -13.17 6.53 -15.72
C THR A 402 -13.26 5.04 -16.08
N SER A 403 -12.18 4.28 -15.93
CA SER A 403 -12.24 2.81 -16.07
C SER A 403 -12.66 2.16 -14.75
N LEU A 404 -13.81 1.48 -14.72
CA LEU A 404 -14.24 0.78 -13.51
C LEU A 404 -13.61 -0.62 -13.36
N ALA A 405 -13.43 -1.35 -14.46
CA ALA A 405 -12.72 -2.64 -14.47
C ALA A 405 -11.22 -2.47 -14.76
N PRO A 406 -10.35 -3.32 -14.19
CA PRO A 406 -8.96 -3.40 -14.62
C PRO A 406 -8.85 -3.94 -16.05
N LYS A 407 -7.82 -3.48 -16.77
CA LYS A 407 -7.57 -3.85 -18.18
C LYS A 407 -6.08 -4.15 -18.37
N LYS A 408 -5.73 -5.30 -18.97
CA LYS A 408 -4.33 -5.60 -19.30
C LYS A 408 -3.90 -4.73 -20.48
N ASP A 409 -2.85 -3.96 -20.28
CA ASP A 409 -2.11 -3.35 -21.37
C ASP A 409 -1.08 -4.37 -21.90
N TYR A 410 -1.20 -4.70 -23.17
CA TYR A 410 -0.32 -5.64 -23.85
C TYR A 410 0.99 -4.98 -24.34
N GLN A 411 1.06 -3.65 -24.42
CA GLN A 411 2.28 -2.95 -24.82
C GLN A 411 3.28 -2.91 -23.67
N THR A 412 2.83 -2.54 -22.47
CA THR A 412 3.67 -2.51 -21.26
C THR A 412 3.66 -3.82 -20.46
N ASN A 413 2.82 -4.78 -20.85
CA ASN A 413 2.52 -6.01 -20.09
C ASN A 413 2.07 -5.73 -18.63
N ARG A 414 1.41 -4.59 -18.37
CA ARG A 414 0.90 -4.20 -17.04
C ARG A 414 -0.61 -4.33 -16.94
N LEU A 415 -1.12 -4.55 -15.72
CA LEU A 415 -2.55 -4.37 -15.45
C LEU A 415 -2.81 -2.89 -15.15
N ILE A 416 -3.55 -2.21 -16.04
CA ILE A 416 -4.10 -0.88 -15.76
C ILE A 416 -5.20 -1.07 -14.70
N PRO A 417 -5.12 -0.38 -13.56
CA PRO A 417 -6.11 -0.53 -12.50
C PRO A 417 -7.45 0.10 -12.88
N GLY A 418 -8.53 -0.48 -12.36
CA GLY A 418 -9.87 0.10 -12.42
C GLY A 418 -10.39 0.43 -11.01
N VAL A 419 -11.36 1.33 -10.90
CA VAL A 419 -11.88 1.78 -9.58
C VAL A 419 -12.49 0.65 -8.75
N LEU A 420 -13.00 -0.40 -9.38
CA LEU A 420 -13.55 -1.59 -8.71
C LEU A 420 -12.47 -2.65 -8.41
N GLN A 421 -11.19 -2.32 -8.58
CA GLN A 421 -10.08 -3.14 -8.08
C GLN A 421 -9.89 -2.91 -6.57
N LEU A 422 -10.83 -3.47 -5.80
CA LEU A 422 -10.97 -3.28 -4.37
C LEU A 422 -10.72 -4.58 -3.59
N PRO A 423 -10.30 -4.50 -2.32
CA PRO A 423 -10.13 -5.67 -1.46
C PRO A 423 -11.49 -6.29 -1.09
N GLU A 424 -11.50 -7.60 -0.85
CA GLU A 424 -12.70 -8.35 -0.46
C GLU A 424 -13.39 -7.73 0.77
N GLY A 425 -14.71 -7.52 0.68
CA GLY A 425 -15.50 -6.93 1.77
C GLY A 425 -15.47 -5.41 1.82
N SER A 426 -15.02 -4.75 0.75
CA SER A 426 -15.16 -3.30 0.57
C SER A 426 -16.61 -2.86 0.51
N HIS A 427 -16.94 -1.78 1.23
CA HIS A 427 -18.24 -1.14 1.12
C HIS A 427 -18.25 -0.12 -0.03
N LEU A 428 -19.12 -0.31 -1.01
CA LEU A 428 -19.26 0.59 -2.16
C LEU A 428 -20.53 1.45 -2.02
N MET A 429 -20.34 2.75 -1.90
CA MET A 429 -21.40 3.75 -1.93
C MET A 429 -21.49 4.38 -3.32
N VAL A 430 -22.63 4.21 -3.97
CA VAL A 430 -22.90 4.69 -5.34
C VAL A 430 -23.89 5.86 -5.26
N ASP A 431 -23.49 7.03 -5.76
CA ASP A 431 -24.32 8.24 -5.75
C ASP A 431 -24.97 8.46 -7.12
N GLU A 432 -26.25 8.09 -7.21
CA GLU A 432 -27.12 8.35 -8.36
C GLU A 432 -27.77 9.75 -8.33
N THR A 433 -27.58 10.57 -7.28
CA THR A 433 -28.28 11.87 -7.15
C THR A 433 -27.79 12.92 -8.15
N GLN A 434 -26.60 12.69 -8.72
CA GLN A 434 -25.96 13.52 -9.76
C GLN A 434 -26.01 12.87 -11.15
N LEU A 435 -26.83 11.83 -11.34
CA LEU A 435 -27.04 11.18 -12.64
C LEU A 435 -27.99 12.02 -13.50
N GLU A 436 -27.52 12.41 -14.68
CA GLU A 436 -28.26 13.26 -15.62
C GLU A 436 -28.56 12.55 -16.95
N SER A 437 -29.55 13.05 -17.69
CA SER A 437 -29.87 12.57 -19.04
C SER A 437 -28.78 12.98 -20.04
N GLY A 438 -28.13 12.00 -20.67
CA GLY A 438 -27.12 12.27 -21.69
C GLY A 438 -26.70 11.02 -22.47
N SER A 439 -25.64 11.16 -23.27
CA SER A 439 -25.11 10.05 -24.08
C SER A 439 -23.96 9.35 -23.35
N LEU A 440 -23.99 8.01 -23.36
CA LEU A 440 -22.86 7.19 -22.92
C LEU A 440 -22.00 6.81 -24.13
N ASN A 441 -20.69 6.97 -24.00
CA ASN A 441 -19.72 6.43 -24.96
C ASN A 441 -19.52 4.91 -24.72
N SER A 442 -18.61 4.27 -25.46
CA SER A 442 -18.30 2.85 -25.29
C SER A 442 -17.87 2.49 -23.85
N VAL A 443 -17.06 3.35 -23.20
CA VAL A 443 -16.60 3.17 -21.82
C VAL A 443 -17.77 3.29 -20.84
N GLY A 444 -18.65 4.29 -21.01
CA GLY A 444 -19.87 4.42 -20.21
C GLY A 444 -20.79 3.20 -20.33
N ILE A 445 -20.97 2.65 -21.53
CA ILE A 445 -21.76 1.44 -21.76
C ILE A 445 -21.11 0.21 -21.11
N GLU A 446 -19.77 0.07 -21.15
CA GLU A 446 -19.04 -0.98 -20.43
C GLU A 446 -19.21 -0.85 -18.91
N ASN A 447 -19.02 0.36 -18.38
CA ASN A 447 -19.15 0.68 -16.97
C ASN A 447 -20.56 0.39 -16.43
N THR A 448 -21.62 0.78 -17.15
CA THR A 448 -23.01 0.47 -16.75
C THR A 448 -23.28 -1.03 -16.73
N LYS A 449 -22.77 -1.79 -17.72
CA LYS A 449 -22.86 -3.27 -17.72
C LYS A 449 -22.11 -3.89 -16.55
N LEU A 450 -20.93 -3.37 -16.22
CA LEU A 450 -20.12 -3.84 -15.12
C LEU A 450 -20.79 -3.58 -13.76
N LEU A 451 -21.36 -2.39 -13.55
CA LEU A 451 -22.12 -2.06 -12.35
C LEU A 451 -23.35 -2.97 -12.19
N LYS A 452 -24.07 -3.25 -13.27
CA LYS A 452 -25.15 -4.25 -13.26
C LYS A 452 -24.63 -5.63 -12.82
N ASN A 453 -23.56 -6.12 -13.43
CA ASN A 453 -22.95 -7.41 -13.08
C ASN A 453 -22.45 -7.45 -11.62
N LEU A 454 -21.92 -6.34 -11.11
CA LEU A 454 -21.50 -6.22 -9.71
C LEU A 454 -22.71 -6.33 -8.76
N ILE A 455 -23.80 -5.62 -9.05
CA ILE A 455 -25.04 -5.65 -8.25
C ILE A 455 -25.67 -7.05 -8.30
N GLU A 456 -25.71 -7.72 -9.45
CA GLU A 456 -26.31 -9.04 -9.62
C GLU A 456 -25.43 -10.18 -9.05
N PHE A 457 -24.13 -10.21 -9.36
CA PHE A 457 -23.24 -11.36 -9.11
C PHE A 457 -22.12 -11.11 -8.08
N GLN A 458 -21.87 -9.87 -7.66
CA GLN A 458 -20.71 -9.48 -6.83
C GLN A 458 -19.40 -9.99 -7.44
N LYS A 459 -19.16 -9.57 -8.70
CA LYS A 459 -17.99 -9.90 -9.50
C LYS A 459 -17.60 -8.74 -10.39
N VAL A 460 -16.29 -8.59 -10.58
CA VAL A 460 -15.67 -7.69 -11.55
C VAL A 460 -14.90 -8.56 -12.55
N SER A 461 -15.29 -8.50 -13.82
CA SER A 461 -14.61 -9.23 -14.90
C SER A 461 -13.50 -8.37 -15.50
N CYS A 462 -12.25 -8.85 -15.46
CA CYS A 462 -11.16 -8.23 -16.22
C CYS A 462 -11.38 -8.44 -17.72
N HIS A 463 -11.11 -7.43 -18.56
CA HIS A 463 -11.43 -7.45 -20.00
C HIS A 463 -10.53 -8.39 -20.84
N SER A 464 -9.59 -9.12 -20.22
CA SER A 464 -8.54 -9.87 -20.93
C SER A 464 -8.07 -11.16 -20.23
N VAL A 465 -8.44 -11.38 -18.97
CA VAL A 465 -8.07 -12.60 -18.22
C VAL A 465 -9.35 -13.19 -17.63
N CYS A 466 -9.58 -14.49 -17.85
CA CYS A 466 -10.68 -15.25 -17.25
C CYS A 466 -10.49 -15.51 -15.74
N GLN A 467 -10.11 -14.48 -14.98
CA GLN A 467 -10.18 -14.46 -13.53
C GLN A 467 -11.37 -13.58 -13.13
N ASN A 468 -12.38 -14.23 -12.53
CA ASN A 468 -13.45 -13.51 -11.84
C ASN A 468 -12.87 -12.92 -10.55
N MET A 469 -12.67 -11.61 -10.52
CA MET A 469 -12.29 -10.92 -9.30
C MET A 469 -13.57 -10.77 -8.46
N CYS A 470 -13.60 -11.43 -7.31
CA CYS A 470 -14.67 -11.21 -6.33
C CYS A 470 -14.36 -9.89 -5.60
N ALA A 471 -15.33 -8.98 -5.62
CA ALA A 471 -15.37 -7.81 -4.75
C ALA A 471 -16.24 -8.16 -3.52
#